data_AF-A0A1I3X4D3-F1
#
_entry.id   AF-A0A1I3X4D3-F1
#
_cell.length_a   1.000
_cell.length_b   1.000
_cell.length_c   1.000
_cell.angle_alpha   90.00
_cell.angle_beta   90.00
_cell.angle_gamma   90.00
#
_symmetry.space_group_name_H-M   'P 1'
#
loop_
_entity.id
_entity.type
_entity.pdbx_description
1 polymer ?
#
loop_
_entity_poly.entity_id
_entity_poly.type
_entity_poly.pdbx_seq_one_letter_code
_entity_poly.pdbx_strand_id
1 'polypeptide(L)'
;MIRQRTLALPALALLLTAAAAGLYTPPPGSAERSAIVKVLHHGDDRPEARFTFRTFKVFHQGQRALAYVQGSGEVGDFEALLEQKGADRWRKVWGVSDGGSDSCEAGARHYAWAVRLIQGYGLAPDTLIPGITGLSRDLARQAKTEPELQCVGDLDGGPDGPDDPDA
;
A
#
# COMPACT_ATOMS: atom_id res chain seq x y z
N MET A 1 -21.71 18.11 -66.23
CA MET A 1 -20.65 17.44 -65.42
C MET A 1 -20.58 18.15 -64.06
N ILE A 2 -21.13 17.55 -63.01
CA ILE A 2 -21.22 18.15 -61.66
C ILE A 2 -20.29 17.36 -60.73
N ARG A 3 -19.21 17.98 -60.25
CA ARG A 3 -18.25 17.38 -59.31
C ARG A 3 -18.83 17.40 -57.90
N GLN A 4 -19.13 16.23 -57.34
CA GLN A 4 -19.44 16.06 -55.92
C GLN A 4 -18.15 16.23 -55.10
N ARG A 5 -18.14 17.19 -54.17
CA ARG A 5 -17.10 17.36 -53.15
C ARG A 5 -17.53 16.60 -51.90
N THR A 6 -16.91 15.46 -51.64
CA THR A 6 -17.04 14.72 -50.39
C THR A 6 -16.25 15.47 -49.31
N LEU A 7 -16.96 16.11 -48.37
CA LEU A 7 -16.37 16.67 -47.15
C LEU A 7 -16.15 15.52 -46.16
N ALA A 8 -14.88 15.20 -45.91
CA ALA A 8 -14.50 14.28 -44.85
C ALA A 8 -14.62 14.99 -43.49
N LEU A 9 -15.52 14.51 -42.62
CA LEU A 9 -15.54 14.89 -41.21
C LEU A 9 -14.37 14.20 -40.49
N PRO A 10 -13.51 14.92 -39.74
CA PRO A 10 -12.54 14.29 -38.88
C PRO A 10 -13.24 13.77 -37.63
N ALA A 11 -13.17 12.47 -37.39
CA ALA A 11 -13.58 11.88 -36.12
C ALA A 11 -12.61 12.34 -35.03
N LEU A 12 -13.07 13.21 -34.13
CA LEU A 12 -12.34 13.53 -32.89
C LEU A 12 -12.32 12.28 -32.00
N ALA A 13 -11.19 11.60 -31.97
CA ALA A 13 -10.89 10.62 -30.93
C ALA A 13 -10.65 11.38 -29.61
N LEU A 14 -11.66 11.38 -28.74
CA LEU A 14 -11.50 11.75 -27.33
C LEU A 14 -10.62 10.68 -26.67
N LEU A 15 -9.31 10.95 -26.60
CA LEU A 15 -8.41 10.25 -25.72
C LEU A 15 -8.81 10.60 -24.28
N LEU A 16 -9.60 9.72 -23.66
CA LEU A 16 -9.76 9.68 -22.21
C LEU A 16 -8.40 9.34 -21.61
N THR A 17 -7.64 10.36 -21.26
CA THR A 17 -6.54 10.23 -20.30
C THR A 17 -7.16 9.79 -18.98
N ALA A 18 -7.06 8.50 -18.65
CA ALA A 18 -7.39 7.99 -17.34
C ALA A 18 -6.47 8.69 -16.33
N ALA A 19 -6.99 9.71 -15.66
CA ALA A 19 -6.30 10.32 -14.53
C ALA A 19 -6.11 9.24 -13.47
N ALA A 20 -4.91 9.14 -12.89
CA ALA A 20 -4.71 8.47 -11.61
C ALA A 20 -5.40 9.29 -10.51
N ALA A 21 -6.73 9.40 -10.57
CA ALA A 21 -7.57 10.09 -9.62
C ALA A 21 -8.17 9.03 -8.70
N GLY A 22 -7.59 8.88 -7.52
CA GLY A 22 -8.06 7.91 -6.53
C GLY A 22 -7.22 7.85 -5.26
N LEU A 23 -5.95 8.28 -5.32
CA LEU A 23 -5.10 8.37 -4.15
C LEU A 23 -5.32 9.70 -3.41
N TYR A 24 -5.64 9.65 -2.13
CA TYR A 24 -5.78 10.84 -1.29
C TYR A 24 -5.29 10.60 0.13
N THR A 25 -5.18 11.68 0.90
CA THR A 25 -4.89 11.62 2.34
C THR A 25 -6.18 12.00 3.08
N PRO A 26 -6.81 11.07 3.81
CA PRO A 26 -7.96 11.38 4.63
C PRO A 26 -7.65 12.51 5.64
N PRO A 27 -8.54 13.51 5.82
CA PRO A 27 -8.31 14.58 6.78
C PRO A 27 -8.10 14.05 8.21
N PRO A 28 -7.29 14.74 9.05
CA PRO A 28 -7.27 14.48 10.49
C PRO A 28 -8.70 14.47 11.08
N GLY A 29 -9.01 13.48 11.91
CA GLY A 29 -10.32 13.36 12.57
C GLY A 29 -11.46 12.82 11.68
N SER A 30 -11.21 12.50 10.41
CA SER A 30 -12.23 11.84 9.58
C SER A 30 -12.52 10.42 10.11
N ALA A 31 -13.75 9.93 9.87
CA ALA A 31 -14.15 8.59 10.29
C ALA A 31 -13.25 7.50 9.67
N GLU A 32 -12.92 7.64 8.38
CA GLU A 32 -12.03 6.72 7.68
C GLU A 32 -10.62 6.72 8.28
N ARG A 33 -10.03 7.89 8.52
CA ARG A 33 -8.72 7.98 9.15
C ARG A 33 -8.72 7.36 10.53
N SER A 34 -9.74 7.66 11.32
CA SER A 34 -9.89 7.15 12.69
C SER A 34 -10.03 5.62 12.70
N ALA A 35 -10.76 5.06 11.73
CA ALA A 35 -10.90 3.61 11.59
C ALA A 35 -9.57 2.93 11.24
N ILE A 36 -8.78 3.50 10.32
CA ILE A 36 -7.45 2.98 9.96
C ILE A 36 -6.49 3.09 11.14
N VAL A 37 -6.44 4.24 11.81
CA VAL A 37 -5.57 4.49 12.97
C VAL A 37 -5.91 3.54 14.13
N LYS A 38 -7.19 3.26 14.35
CA LYS A 38 -7.63 2.29 15.36
C LYS A 38 -7.08 0.89 15.11
N VAL A 39 -6.99 0.45 13.85
CA VAL A 39 -6.38 -0.84 13.51
C VAL A 39 -4.89 -0.83 13.84
N LEU A 40 -4.18 0.26 13.53
CA LEU A 40 -2.74 0.38 13.80
C LEU A 40 -2.40 0.37 15.30
N HIS A 41 -3.28 0.92 16.14
CA HIS A 41 -3.11 0.87 17.60
C HIS A 41 -3.52 -0.47 18.22
N HIS A 42 -4.02 -1.44 17.45
CA HIS A 42 -4.69 -2.63 18.00
C HIS A 42 -5.82 -2.27 18.99
N GLY A 43 -6.45 -1.10 18.80
CA GLY A 43 -7.47 -0.56 19.71
C GLY A 43 -6.94 0.12 20.99
N ASP A 44 -5.62 0.33 21.13
CA ASP A 44 -5.03 1.08 22.23
C ASP A 44 -5.20 2.61 22.05
N ASP A 45 -5.92 3.24 22.98
CA ASP A 45 -6.20 4.69 22.94
C ASP A 45 -5.26 5.51 23.86
N ARG A 46 -4.21 4.90 24.43
CA ARG A 46 -3.25 5.60 25.31
C ARG A 46 -2.50 6.73 24.57
N PRO A 47 -2.34 7.92 25.16
CA PRO A 47 -1.58 9.02 24.55
C PRO A 47 -0.14 8.67 24.19
N GLU A 48 0.49 7.74 24.91
CA GLU A 48 1.85 7.27 24.69
C GLU A 48 1.97 6.40 23.44
N ALA A 49 0.88 5.77 23.01
CA ALA A 49 0.83 4.95 21.80
C ALA A 49 0.74 5.79 20.51
N ARG A 50 0.66 7.13 20.60
CA ARG A 50 0.39 8.04 19.47
C ARG A 50 1.42 7.93 18.35
N PHE A 51 0.92 7.83 17.12
CA PHE A 51 1.74 7.84 15.93
C PHE A 51 2.03 9.25 15.40
N THR A 52 3.25 9.46 14.92
CA THR A 52 3.59 10.56 14.02
C THR A 52 3.61 10.03 12.59
N PHE A 53 2.60 10.40 11.79
CA PHE A 53 2.50 9.94 10.41
C PHE A 53 3.34 10.80 9.45
N ARG A 54 4.23 10.14 8.71
CA ARG A 54 4.96 10.76 7.58
C ARG A 54 4.18 10.59 6.28
N THR A 55 3.60 9.42 6.06
CA THR A 55 2.77 9.10 4.89
C THR A 55 1.44 8.52 5.34
N PHE A 56 0.35 8.98 4.73
CA PHE A 56 -0.97 8.42 4.92
C PHE A 56 -1.75 8.56 3.61
N LYS A 57 -1.90 7.46 2.89
CA LYS A 57 -2.54 7.43 1.58
C LYS A 57 -3.62 6.37 1.55
N VAL A 58 -4.76 6.71 0.96
CA VAL A 58 -5.89 5.81 0.75
C VAL A 58 -6.24 5.81 -0.73
N PHE A 59 -6.55 4.64 -1.25
CA PHE A 59 -7.00 4.40 -2.61
C PHE A 59 -8.25 3.52 -2.59
N HIS A 60 -9.31 3.98 -3.24
CA HIS A 60 -10.55 3.22 -3.42
C HIS A 60 -10.66 2.69 -4.85
N GLN A 61 -11.08 1.44 -4.97
CA GLN A 61 -11.39 0.77 -6.23
C GLN A 61 -12.72 0.01 -6.09
N GLY A 62 -13.81 0.67 -6.45
CA GLY A 62 -15.15 0.10 -6.33
C GLY A 62 -15.49 -0.21 -4.88
N GLN A 63 -15.71 -1.49 -4.57
CA GLN A 63 -16.01 -1.96 -3.20
C GLN A 63 -14.76 -2.35 -2.43
N ARG A 64 -13.55 -2.01 -2.87
CA ARG A 64 -12.33 -2.37 -2.16
C ARG A 64 -11.48 -1.13 -1.96
N ALA A 65 -10.71 -1.09 -0.88
CA ALA A 65 -9.79 0.00 -0.62
C ALA A 65 -8.45 -0.51 -0.07
N LEU A 66 -7.39 0.22 -0.39
CA LEU A 66 -6.07 0.08 0.20
C LEU A 66 -5.70 1.37 0.93
N ALA A 67 -5.09 1.22 2.10
CA ALA A 67 -4.41 2.31 2.78
C ALA A 67 -2.94 1.96 2.97
N TYR A 68 -2.06 2.91 2.69
CA TYR A 68 -0.65 2.86 3.07
C TYR A 68 -0.38 3.92 4.13
N VAL A 69 0.23 3.49 5.22
CA VAL A 69 0.59 4.37 6.34
C VAL A 69 2.04 4.13 6.69
N GLN A 70 2.78 5.21 6.86
CA GLN A 70 4.15 5.20 7.35
C GLN A 70 4.27 6.24 8.46
N GLY A 71 4.95 5.89 9.53
CA GLY A 71 5.16 6.80 10.65
C GLY A 71 6.19 6.32 11.64
N SER A 72 6.10 6.88 12.84
CA SER A 72 6.81 6.47 14.05
C SER A 72 5.79 6.33 15.17
N GLY A 73 5.94 5.30 16.02
CA GLY A 73 5.14 5.05 17.21
C GLY A 73 6.00 4.79 18.44
N GLU A 74 5.44 4.13 19.46
CA GLU A 74 6.11 3.83 20.73
C GLU A 74 7.38 2.99 20.55
N VAL A 75 7.32 2.00 19.65
CA VAL A 75 8.41 1.03 19.43
C VAL A 75 9.36 1.44 18.30
N GLY A 76 9.07 2.55 17.62
CA GLY A 76 9.89 3.12 16.54
C GLY A 76 9.16 3.29 15.21
N ASP A 77 9.91 3.32 14.12
CA ASP A 77 9.42 3.52 12.76
C ASP A 77 8.67 2.30 12.22
N PHE A 78 7.57 2.58 11.50
CA PHE A 78 6.75 1.53 10.89
C PHE A 78 6.19 1.93 9.52
N GLU A 79 5.88 0.89 8.76
CA GLU A 79 5.12 0.92 7.52
C GLU A 79 4.01 -0.12 7.59
N ALA A 80 2.83 0.20 7.05
CA ALA A 80 1.69 -0.71 7.03
C ALA A 80 0.84 -0.53 5.78
N LEU A 81 0.36 -1.64 5.25
CA LEU A 81 -0.73 -1.71 4.28
C LEU A 81 -1.97 -2.28 4.96
N LEU A 82 -3.09 -1.61 4.75
CA LEU A 82 -4.39 -2.03 5.24
C LEU A 82 -5.37 -2.19 4.07
N GLU A 83 -6.25 -3.17 4.19
CA GLU A 83 -7.27 -3.49 3.20
C GLU A 83 -8.67 -3.33 3.79
N GLN A 84 -9.60 -2.83 2.97
CA GLN A 84 -11.04 -2.88 3.23
C GLN A 84 -11.76 -3.54 2.05
N LYS A 85 -12.71 -4.44 2.32
CA LYS A 85 -13.56 -5.09 1.30
C LYS A 85 -15.04 -4.88 1.65
N GLY A 86 -15.81 -4.30 0.74
CA GLY A 86 -17.21 -3.95 0.94
C GLY A 86 -17.40 -3.07 2.18
N ALA A 87 -18.38 -3.46 3.01
CA ALA A 87 -18.64 -2.83 4.29
C ALA A 87 -17.82 -3.43 5.45
N ASP A 88 -16.83 -4.28 5.17
CA ASP A 88 -15.96 -4.85 6.21
C ASP A 88 -15.16 -3.74 6.91
N ARG A 89 -14.66 -4.09 8.09
CA ARG A 89 -13.67 -3.29 8.81
C ARG A 89 -12.34 -3.31 8.07
N TRP A 90 -11.56 -2.23 8.23
CA TRP A 90 -10.15 -2.20 7.83
C TRP A 90 -9.39 -3.32 8.54
N ARG A 91 -8.45 -3.94 7.83
CA ARG A 91 -7.53 -4.95 8.38
C ARG A 91 -6.11 -4.65 7.92
N LYS A 92 -5.13 -4.72 8.83
CA LYS A 92 -3.70 -4.71 8.49
C LYS A 92 -3.41 -6.02 7.76
N VAL A 93 -2.77 -5.93 6.60
CA VAL A 93 -2.48 -7.10 5.76
C VAL A 93 -1.00 -7.24 5.44
N TRP A 94 -0.20 -6.23 5.76
CA TRP A 94 1.25 -6.23 5.61
C TRP A 94 1.83 -5.09 6.44
N GLY A 95 2.97 -5.31 7.07
CA GLY A 95 3.68 -4.32 7.83
C GLY A 95 5.18 -4.61 7.94
N VAL A 96 5.93 -3.56 8.24
CA VAL A 96 7.35 -3.60 8.58
C VAL A 96 7.58 -2.65 9.74
N SER A 97 8.33 -3.07 10.76
CA SER A 97 8.71 -2.21 11.89
C SER A 97 10.20 -2.33 12.22
N ASP A 98 10.75 -1.36 12.95
CA ASP A 98 12.13 -1.35 13.41
C ASP A 98 12.36 -2.07 14.75
N GLY A 99 11.32 -2.71 15.31
CA GLY A 99 11.39 -3.45 16.58
C GLY A 99 12.24 -4.74 16.53
N GLY A 100 12.67 -5.15 15.33
CA GLY A 100 13.45 -6.34 15.09
C GLY A 100 14.07 -6.33 13.70
N SER A 101 14.58 -7.48 13.27
CA SER A 101 15.12 -7.66 11.92
C SER A 101 14.74 -9.00 11.35
N ASP A 102 14.63 -9.07 10.02
CA ASP A 102 14.42 -10.31 9.29
C ASP A 102 15.41 -10.45 8.12
N SER A 103 15.56 -11.69 7.69
CA SER A 103 16.37 -12.18 6.59
C SER A 103 16.04 -11.51 5.25
N CYS A 104 17.03 -11.40 4.36
CA CYS A 104 16.84 -10.93 2.99
C CYS A 104 15.86 -11.83 2.23
N GLU A 105 15.83 -13.13 2.51
CA GLU A 105 14.87 -14.04 1.90
C GLU A 105 13.43 -13.75 2.32
N ALA A 106 13.17 -13.60 3.63
CA ALA A 106 11.85 -13.22 4.12
C ALA A 106 11.42 -11.85 3.58
N GLY A 107 12.33 -10.86 3.65
CA GLY A 107 12.10 -9.53 3.06
C GLY A 107 11.76 -9.60 1.57
N ALA A 108 12.48 -10.40 0.78
CA ALA A 108 12.20 -10.55 -0.65
C ALA A 108 10.79 -11.09 -0.90
N ARG A 109 10.35 -12.10 -0.15
CA ARG A 109 8.99 -12.65 -0.26
C ARG A 109 7.95 -11.61 0.17
N HIS A 110 8.20 -10.92 1.28
CA HIS A 110 7.29 -9.96 1.90
C HIS A 110 7.04 -8.73 1.02
N TYR A 111 8.10 -8.10 0.52
CA TYR A 111 7.96 -6.94 -0.37
C TYR A 111 7.42 -7.34 -1.76
N ALA A 112 7.74 -8.53 -2.26
CA ALA A 112 7.15 -9.03 -3.51
C ALA A 112 5.64 -9.26 -3.37
N TRP A 113 5.18 -9.72 -2.20
CA TRP A 113 3.76 -9.84 -1.89
C TRP A 113 3.06 -8.48 -1.91
N ALA A 114 3.62 -7.46 -1.25
CA ALA A 114 3.04 -6.11 -1.25
C ALA A 114 2.93 -5.52 -2.66
N VAL A 115 3.97 -5.68 -3.49
CA VAL A 115 3.96 -5.28 -4.91
C VAL A 115 2.80 -5.93 -5.66
N ARG A 116 2.59 -7.25 -5.49
CA ARG A 116 1.50 -7.99 -6.15
C ARG A 116 0.13 -7.58 -5.62
N LEU A 117 0.00 -7.35 -4.32
CA LEU A 117 -1.24 -6.85 -3.72
C LEU A 117 -1.67 -5.53 -4.38
N ILE A 118 -0.76 -4.55 -4.44
CA ILE A 118 -1.06 -3.23 -4.99
C ILE A 118 -1.38 -3.32 -6.49
N GLN A 119 -0.66 -4.16 -7.25
CA GLN A 119 -0.98 -4.45 -8.65
C GLN A 119 -2.37 -5.08 -8.81
N GLY A 120 -2.79 -5.94 -7.89
CA GLY A 120 -4.12 -6.54 -7.86
C GLY A 120 -5.27 -5.53 -7.65
N TYR A 121 -4.94 -4.31 -7.21
CA TYR A 121 -5.85 -3.16 -7.14
C TYR A 121 -5.83 -2.28 -8.41
N GLY A 122 -5.10 -2.71 -9.45
CA GLY A 122 -4.92 -1.93 -10.68
C GLY A 122 -4.08 -0.66 -10.47
N LEU A 123 -3.33 -0.58 -9.36
CA LEU A 123 -2.49 0.56 -9.02
C LEU A 123 -1.02 0.22 -9.31
N ALA A 124 -0.27 1.19 -9.84
CA ALA A 124 1.18 1.05 -9.96
C ALA A 124 1.82 1.10 -8.55
N PRO A 125 2.57 0.08 -8.10
CA PRO A 125 3.07 -0.01 -6.72
C PRO A 125 3.80 1.24 -6.22
N ASP A 126 4.68 1.79 -7.07
CA ASP A 126 5.49 2.97 -6.73
C ASP A 126 4.67 4.27 -6.61
N THR A 127 3.38 4.27 -6.99
CA THR A 127 2.48 5.40 -6.76
C THR A 127 1.89 5.42 -5.35
N LEU A 128 1.75 4.25 -4.71
CA LEU A 128 1.30 4.12 -3.33
C LEU A 128 2.49 4.16 -2.37
N ILE A 129 3.54 3.40 -2.68
CA ILE A 129 4.75 3.26 -1.88
C ILE A 129 5.96 3.54 -2.78
N PRO A 130 6.47 4.79 -2.81
CA PRO A 130 7.58 5.17 -3.70
C PRO A 130 8.81 4.28 -3.51
N GLY A 131 9.26 3.64 -4.60
CA GLY A 131 10.49 2.84 -4.62
C GLY A 131 10.32 1.37 -4.24
N ILE A 132 9.12 0.94 -3.85
CA ILE A 132 8.86 -0.45 -3.40
C ILE A 132 9.25 -1.49 -4.46
N THR A 133 9.05 -1.20 -5.75
CA THR A 133 9.42 -2.13 -6.82
C THR A 133 10.94 -2.28 -6.95
N GLY A 134 11.69 -1.22 -6.66
CA GLY A 134 13.16 -1.25 -6.61
C GLY A 134 13.63 -2.09 -5.42
N LEU A 135 13.18 -1.74 -4.23
CA LEU A 135 13.52 -2.44 -2.99
C LEU A 135 13.21 -3.94 -3.06
N SER A 136 12.01 -4.31 -3.52
CA SER A 136 11.63 -5.72 -3.70
C SER A 136 12.60 -6.48 -4.62
N ARG A 137 13.03 -5.86 -5.73
CA ARG A 137 14.02 -6.46 -6.65
C ARG A 137 15.40 -6.55 -6.03
N ASP A 138 15.78 -5.61 -5.19
CA ASP A 138 17.09 -5.55 -4.56
C ASP A 138 17.20 -6.64 -3.49
N LEU A 139 16.19 -6.78 -2.64
CA LEU A 139 16.06 -7.89 -1.69
C LEU A 139 16.08 -9.25 -2.41
N ALA A 140 15.33 -9.39 -3.51
CA ALA A 140 15.34 -10.63 -4.29
C ALA A 140 16.71 -10.95 -4.93
N ARG A 141 17.58 -9.95 -5.14
CA ARG A 141 18.97 -10.19 -5.58
C ARG A 141 19.85 -10.59 -4.40
N GLN A 142 19.74 -9.89 -3.26
CA GLN A 142 20.50 -10.20 -2.05
C GLN A 142 20.15 -11.58 -1.50
N ALA A 143 18.87 -11.98 -1.50
CA ALA A 143 18.43 -13.30 -1.06
C ALA A 143 19.08 -14.46 -1.84
N LYS A 144 19.56 -14.24 -3.07
CA LYS A 144 20.26 -15.27 -3.85
C LYS A 144 21.70 -15.47 -3.41
N THR A 145 22.32 -14.45 -2.81
CA THR A 145 23.73 -14.47 -2.41
C THR A 145 23.89 -14.64 -0.90
N GLU A 146 23.03 -13.99 -0.12
CA GLU A 146 23.07 -13.92 1.34
C GLU A 146 21.64 -14.01 1.91
N PRO A 147 20.98 -15.19 1.85
CA PRO A 147 19.58 -15.34 2.23
C PRO A 147 19.29 -14.97 3.69
N GLU A 148 20.18 -15.39 4.61
CA GLU A 148 20.03 -15.23 6.07
C GLU A 148 20.52 -13.88 6.61
N LEU A 149 21.13 -13.04 5.75
CA LEU A 149 21.55 -11.71 6.16
C LEU A 149 20.33 -10.91 6.61
N GLN A 150 20.44 -10.24 7.73
CA GLN A 150 19.37 -9.39 8.25
C GLN A 150 19.29 -8.11 7.41
N CYS A 151 18.30 -8.04 6.53
CA CYS A 151 18.19 -7.01 5.49
C CYS A 151 17.07 -6.00 5.76
N VAL A 152 16.05 -6.40 6.52
CA VAL A 152 14.83 -5.64 6.73
C VAL A 152 14.45 -5.64 8.20
N GLY A 153 13.53 -4.77 8.59
CA GLY A 153 12.94 -4.76 9.92
C GLY A 153 12.08 -5.98 10.20
N ASP A 154 11.44 -6.00 11.35
CA ASP A 154 10.48 -7.03 11.73
C ASP A 154 9.28 -7.03 10.78
N LEU A 155 8.80 -8.22 10.40
CA LEU A 155 7.82 -8.42 9.35
C LEU A 155 6.49 -8.90 9.91
N ASP A 156 5.42 -8.36 9.35
CA ASP A 156 4.08 -8.53 9.89
C ASP A 156 3.07 -8.70 8.76
N GLY A 157 2.17 -9.68 8.91
CA GLY A 157 1.25 -10.09 7.87
C GLY A 157 1.92 -10.55 6.55
N GLY A 158 1.32 -10.19 5.41
CA GLY A 158 1.89 -10.44 4.08
C GLY A 158 1.63 -11.86 3.55
N PRO A 159 2.68 -12.59 3.09
CA PRO A 159 2.52 -13.90 2.47
C PRO A 159 2.00 -14.98 3.42
N ASP A 160 2.20 -14.82 4.73
CA ASP A 160 1.80 -15.78 5.76
C ASP A 160 0.36 -15.56 6.28
N GLY A 161 -0.36 -14.58 5.72
CA GLY A 161 -1.72 -14.20 6.11
C GLY A 161 -1.75 -12.90 6.93
N PRO A 162 -2.92 -12.29 7.17
CA PRO A 162 -3.01 -11.14 8.05
C PRO A 162 -2.73 -11.54 9.50
N ASP A 163 -2.10 -10.66 10.26
CA ASP A 163 -2.12 -10.72 11.72
C ASP A 163 -3.57 -10.73 12.21
N ASP A 164 -3.97 -11.83 12.85
CA ASP A 164 -5.27 -11.93 13.50
C ASP A 164 -5.11 -11.44 14.94
N PRO A 165 -5.64 -10.26 15.31
CA PRO A 165 -5.58 -9.77 16.69
C PRO A 165 -6.47 -10.59 17.64
N ASP A 166 -7.28 -11.52 17.10
CA ASP A 166 -8.18 -12.40 17.84
C ASP A 166 -7.79 -13.90 17.77
N ALA A 167 -6.58 -14.24 17.26
CA ALA A 167 -6.05 -15.62 17.26
C ALA A 167 -5.35 -16.03 18.56
#